data_AF-A0A835YAV4-F1
#
_entry.id   AF-A0A835YAV4-F1
#
_cell.length_a   1.000
_cell.length_b   1.000
_cell.length_c   1.000
_cell.angle_alpha   90.00
_cell.angle_beta   90.00
_cell.angle_gamma   90.00
#
_symmetry.space_group_name_H-M   'P 1'
#
loop_
_entity.id
_entity.type
_entity.pdbx_description
1 polymer ?
#
loop_
_entity_poly.entity_id
_entity_poly.type
_entity_poly.pdbx_seq_one_letter_code
_entity_poly.pdbx_strand_id
1 'polypeptide(L)'
;MPLACLVYQWVLVQRLEAARLMGIVAMLGLPNPILRQLSSKEAKIMEEESDESDDGDSDLEEERNDRTSGTKGKGEGKASASPKGPKAGRVKRSASHRSAGEAAKDKRDSGSAPVQPAAKEGGAVDTGKTAYAEADGGGREAGVEAPSSESASSDDGASRKKSTTISQAVHAADGATRPSVGKKKSAPRAKGIPINGKVLVPSIASVANFMVPLALWNVAVAVIYVVSWSQLHGMQGPLSSLNMASHVIYRYTRLRALAFGFVIQDDLVSRGLWRGMLAKEISLFESEYQALLYGGTPITLAGSVFNHPVPASTFESSAFALEFFRHQRCFRFDQSACFKPGDEYYEVTHHGLDVMVRRMLTEMTLLSQDDDKDVRFDGSRYNFMFYVGGQDLYEGLQQAADLFVSFSLSRYHAVTRMHLLFLFATCLLALLYVVFILWPHLARIVHDAARQSALLSHVPPEALDVRAHVRNVMRRALRGRGARARAKQHCGAEEAASTGAGAEATTGSPKEPLLLAEVAELGGS
;
A
#
# COMPACT_ATOMS: atom_id res chain seq x y z
N MET A 1 0.83 12.37 -9.76
CA MET A 1 1.92 12.85 -8.88
C MET A 1 3.32 12.30 -9.22
N PRO A 2 3.60 10.99 -9.30
CA PRO A 2 4.99 10.49 -9.42
C PRO A 2 5.71 10.95 -10.69
N LEU A 3 5.01 11.05 -11.82
CA LEU A 3 5.57 11.58 -13.07
C LEU A 3 6.03 13.04 -12.95
N ALA A 4 5.32 13.88 -12.19
CA ALA A 4 5.70 15.27 -12.00
C ALA A 4 6.99 15.39 -11.17
N CYS A 5 7.15 14.54 -10.14
CA CYS A 5 8.39 14.46 -9.37
C CYS A 5 9.57 14.01 -10.23
N LEU A 6 9.38 13.02 -11.10
CA LEU A 6 10.43 12.55 -12.01
C LEU A 6 10.84 13.66 -12.99
N VAL A 7 9.88 14.37 -13.58
CA VAL A 7 10.16 15.53 -14.44
C VAL A 7 10.88 16.63 -13.68
N TYR A 8 10.48 16.92 -12.44
CA TYR A 8 11.13 17.94 -11.60
C TYR A 8 12.58 17.55 -11.26
N GLN A 9 12.82 16.30 -10.85
CA GLN A 9 14.15 15.77 -10.58
C GLN A 9 15.02 15.79 -11.84
N TRP A 10 14.47 15.42 -12.99
CA TRP A 10 15.15 15.54 -14.27
C TRP A 10 15.59 16.98 -14.55
N VAL A 11 14.71 17.96 -14.33
CA VAL A 11 15.03 19.39 -14.50
C VAL A 11 16.12 19.83 -13.50
N LEU A 12 16.07 19.37 -12.25
CA LEU A 12 17.10 19.68 -11.26
C LEU A 12 18.46 19.11 -11.65
N VAL A 13 18.53 17.84 -12.08
CA VAL A 13 19.78 17.22 -12.54
C VAL A 13 20.33 17.97 -13.76
N GLN A 14 19.46 18.36 -14.71
CA GLN A 14 19.88 19.18 -15.84
C GLN A 14 20.41 20.56 -15.42
N ARG A 15 19.81 21.19 -14.41
CA ARG A 15 20.27 22.48 -13.90
C ARG A 15 21.60 22.36 -13.16
N LEU A 16 21.80 21.29 -12.39
CA LEU A 16 23.05 21.02 -11.69
C LEU A 16 24.19 20.76 -12.67
N GLU A 17 23.97 19.93 -13.70
CA GLU A 17 24.95 19.71 -14.77
C GLU A 17 25.23 21.00 -15.56
N ALA A 18 24.21 21.81 -15.83
CA ALA A 18 24.41 23.11 -16.47
C ALA A 18 25.25 24.05 -15.59
N ALA A 19 25.05 24.07 -14.28
CA ALA A 19 25.83 24.87 -13.33
C ALA A 19 27.29 24.39 -13.27
N ARG A 20 27.51 23.07 -13.22
CA ARG A 20 28.84 22.47 -13.29
C ARG A 20 29.58 22.86 -14.57
N LEU A 21 28.91 22.73 -15.73
CA LEU A 21 29.49 23.13 -17.01
C LEU A 21 29.80 24.63 -17.06
N MET A 22 28.99 25.48 -16.41
CA MET A 22 29.27 26.92 -16.34
C MET A 22 30.58 27.22 -15.58
N GLY A 23 30.92 26.45 -14.54
CA GLY A 23 32.21 26.54 -13.85
C GLY A 23 33.38 26.20 -14.79
N ILE A 24 33.25 25.11 -15.55
CA ILE A 24 34.26 24.69 -16.55
C ILE A 24 34.39 25.72 -17.67
N VAL A 25 33.28 26.32 -18.10
CA VAL A 25 33.24 27.40 -19.10
C VAL A 25 34.02 28.63 -18.65
N ALA A 26 33.93 29.01 -17.37
CA ALA A 26 34.70 30.12 -16.82
C ALA A 26 36.20 29.88 -16.97
N MET A 27 36.67 28.65 -16.76
CA MET A 27 38.07 28.25 -16.95
C MET A 27 38.49 28.27 -18.42
N LEU A 28 37.67 27.73 -19.32
CA LEU A 28 37.97 27.69 -20.76
C LEU A 28 37.90 29.05 -21.45
N GLY A 29 37.30 30.04 -20.79
CA GLY A 29 37.30 31.43 -21.24
C GLY A 29 38.66 32.13 -21.10
N LEU A 30 39.63 31.52 -20.41
CA LEU A 30 40.98 32.08 -20.30
C LEU A 30 41.69 32.09 -21.67
N PRO A 31 42.50 33.12 -21.98
CA PRO A 31 43.33 33.15 -23.17
C PRO A 31 44.21 31.89 -23.29
N ASN A 32 44.33 31.34 -24.51
CA ASN A 32 45.13 30.14 -24.79
C ASN A 32 46.56 30.16 -24.21
N PRO A 33 47.31 31.28 -24.23
CA PRO A 33 48.65 31.35 -23.62
C PRO A 33 48.64 31.07 -22.12
N ILE A 34 47.63 31.59 -21.40
CA ILE A 34 47.45 31.37 -19.97
C ILE A 34 47.02 29.92 -19.70
N LEU A 35 46.13 29.36 -20.53
CA LEU A 35 45.78 27.94 -20.43
C LEU A 35 46.99 27.03 -20.63
N ARG A 36 47.90 27.36 -21.56
CA ARG A 36 49.15 26.61 -21.75
C ARG A 36 50.06 26.72 -20.54
N GLN A 37 50.23 27.92 -19.99
CA GLN A 37 51.04 28.14 -18.77
C GLN A 37 50.45 27.44 -17.54
N LEU A 38 49.13 27.45 -17.37
CA LEU A 38 48.43 26.74 -16.30
C LEU A 38 48.49 25.23 -16.51
N SER A 39 48.48 24.75 -17.75
CA SER A 39 48.63 23.31 -18.05
C SER A 39 50.05 22.80 -17.85
N SER A 40 51.07 23.66 -18.02
CA SER A 40 52.47 23.31 -17.82
C SER A 40 52.91 23.38 -16.36
N LYS A 41 52.18 24.13 -15.52
CA LYS A 41 52.37 24.09 -14.07
C LYS A 41 51.64 22.87 -13.55
N GLU A 42 52.41 21.83 -13.24
CA GLU A 42 51.90 20.70 -12.49
C GLU A 42 51.36 21.24 -11.17
N ALA A 43 50.04 21.17 -10.99
CA ALA A 43 49.40 21.63 -9.78
C ALA A 43 49.82 20.67 -8.66
N LYS A 44 50.97 20.94 -8.03
CA LYS A 44 51.36 20.33 -6.78
C LYS A 44 50.38 20.86 -5.75
N ILE A 45 49.32 20.09 -5.52
CA ILE A 45 48.38 20.33 -4.42
C ILE A 45 49.27 20.23 -3.19
N MET A 46 49.66 21.38 -2.63
CA MET A 46 50.14 21.39 -1.25
C MET A 46 48.88 21.08 -0.44
N GLU A 47 48.66 19.78 -0.18
CA GLU A 47 47.86 19.38 0.95
C GLU A 47 48.54 20.10 2.12
N GLU A 48 47.96 21.23 2.54
CA GLU A 48 48.30 21.83 3.83
C GLU A 48 48.03 20.70 4.82
N GLU A 49 49.10 19.98 5.19
CA GLU A 49 49.18 19.25 6.45
C GLU A 49 48.74 20.27 7.49
N SER A 50 47.46 20.17 7.86
CA SER A 50 46.91 20.83 9.03
C SER A 50 47.60 20.17 10.21
N ASP A 51 48.81 20.65 10.48
CA ASP A 51 49.62 20.39 11.66
C ASP A 51 48.81 20.94 12.85
N GLU A 52 47.88 20.13 13.34
CA GLU A 52 47.25 20.35 14.64
C GLU A 52 48.35 20.22 15.68
N SER A 53 48.84 21.39 16.09
CA SER A 53 49.74 21.63 17.20
C SER A 53 49.25 20.91 18.46
N ASP A 54 49.97 19.85 18.80
CA ASP A 54 50.10 19.33 20.15
C ASP A 54 50.98 20.28 20.97
N ASP A 55 50.69 20.35 22.27
CA ASP A 55 51.47 20.93 23.38
C ASP A 55 51.49 22.47 23.64
N GLY A 56 51.04 22.81 24.85
CA GLY A 56 51.11 24.16 25.43
C GLY A 56 50.69 24.21 26.91
N ASP A 57 51.32 23.36 27.72
CA ASP A 57 51.31 23.36 29.18
C ASP A 57 51.81 24.70 29.75
N SER A 58 51.14 25.25 30.76
CA SER A 58 51.73 26.32 31.60
C SER A 58 51.21 26.28 33.02
N ASP A 59 52.03 25.68 33.86
CA ASP A 59 52.08 25.81 35.32
C ASP A 59 52.10 27.28 35.77
N LEU A 60 51.21 27.66 36.69
CA LEU A 60 51.42 28.75 37.64
C LEU A 60 50.87 28.32 39.01
N GLU A 61 51.79 28.15 39.94
CA GLU A 61 51.57 27.81 41.34
C GLU A 61 51.04 28.99 42.20
N GLU A 62 50.23 28.60 43.20
CA GLU A 62 50.20 29.04 44.61
C GLU A 62 49.73 30.47 45.01
N GLU A 63 48.48 30.57 45.52
CA GLU A 63 48.23 30.98 46.92
C GLU A 63 46.76 30.70 47.39
N ARG A 64 46.65 29.80 48.37
CA ARG A 64 45.88 29.86 49.63
C ARG A 64 44.33 30.03 49.70
N ASN A 65 43.76 29.11 50.50
CA ASN A 65 42.57 29.16 51.38
C ASN A 65 41.18 28.66 50.90
N ASP A 66 40.90 27.41 51.30
CA ASP A 66 39.84 27.01 52.24
C ASP A 66 38.36 27.35 51.90
N ARG A 67 37.59 26.36 51.41
CA ARG A 67 36.35 25.83 52.04
C ARG A 67 35.41 25.05 51.09
N THR A 68 35.08 23.84 51.55
CA THR A 68 33.77 23.16 51.51
C THR A 68 33.11 22.76 50.17
N SER A 69 33.17 21.43 49.92
CA SER A 69 32.06 20.50 49.67
C SER A 69 31.05 20.76 48.54
N GLY A 70 30.91 19.79 47.63
CA GLY A 70 29.75 19.74 46.73
C GLY A 70 29.79 18.66 45.64
N THR A 71 29.66 17.41 46.05
CA THR A 71 29.62 16.17 45.26
C THR A 71 28.65 16.20 44.07
N LYS A 72 29.11 15.81 42.86
CA LYS A 72 28.27 15.42 41.72
C LYS A 72 28.65 13.99 41.31
N GLY A 73 27.75 13.05 41.57
CA GLY A 73 27.83 11.68 41.05
C GLY A 73 27.12 11.57 39.71
N LYS A 74 27.73 10.88 38.74
CA LYS A 74 27.02 10.22 37.65
C LYS A 74 27.67 8.86 37.45
N GLY A 75 26.89 7.81 37.69
CA GLY A 75 27.34 6.44 37.57
C GLY A 75 27.25 5.91 36.15
N GLU A 76 28.08 4.92 35.89
CA GLU A 76 27.82 3.84 34.95
C GLU A 76 28.15 2.53 35.68
N GLY A 77 27.24 1.57 35.59
CA GLY A 77 27.41 0.23 36.13
C GLY A 77 26.92 -0.79 35.13
N LYS A 78 27.80 -1.69 34.71
CA LYS A 78 27.46 -2.92 34.01
C LYS A 78 28.20 -4.10 34.63
N ALA A 79 27.42 -5.15 34.86
CA ALA A 79 27.78 -6.57 34.94
C ALA A 79 28.47 -7.13 36.21
N SER A 80 27.68 -7.97 36.89
CA SER A 80 27.94 -9.40 37.16
C SER A 80 28.06 -9.84 38.63
N ALA A 81 27.58 -11.08 38.82
CA ALA A 81 27.79 -12.01 39.93
C ALA A 81 26.92 -11.88 41.21
N SER A 82 26.01 -12.85 41.32
CA SER A 82 25.42 -13.48 42.51
C SER A 82 26.42 -13.78 43.66
N PRO A 83 26.01 -14.39 44.80
CA PRO A 83 24.79 -14.27 45.61
C PRO A 83 25.13 -14.08 47.12
N LYS A 84 24.18 -13.65 47.96
CA LYS A 84 23.95 -14.14 49.35
C LYS A 84 23.01 -13.24 50.15
N GLY A 85 21.84 -13.80 50.47
CA GLY A 85 21.38 -13.91 51.85
C GLY A 85 20.77 -12.68 52.56
N PRO A 86 19.95 -12.92 53.60
CA PRO A 86 18.78 -12.12 53.89
C PRO A 86 18.92 -11.27 55.15
N LYS A 87 18.10 -10.22 55.26
CA LYS A 87 17.58 -9.60 56.51
C LYS A 87 16.61 -8.49 56.11
N ALA A 88 15.31 -8.69 56.29
CA ALA A 88 14.58 -8.41 57.52
C ALA A 88 14.65 -6.93 57.93
N GLY A 89 13.50 -6.25 57.81
CA GLY A 89 13.14 -5.23 58.78
C GLY A 89 12.69 -3.89 58.23
N ARG A 90 11.42 -3.60 58.56
CA ARG A 90 11.00 -2.37 59.25
C ARG A 90 10.42 -1.23 58.41
N VAL A 91 9.10 -1.32 58.27
CA VAL A 91 8.10 -0.32 58.72
C VAL A 91 8.63 1.11 58.94
N LYS A 92 8.09 2.07 58.19
CA LYS A 92 7.61 3.33 58.76
C LYS A 92 6.48 3.95 57.92
N ARG A 93 5.37 4.18 58.63
CA ARG A 93 4.20 4.98 58.27
C ARG A 93 4.55 6.47 58.17
N SER A 94 3.84 7.16 57.27
CA SER A 94 3.33 8.53 57.42
C SER A 94 2.39 8.77 56.22
N ALA A 95 1.06 8.71 56.34
CA ALA A 95 0.13 9.64 57.01
C ALA A 95 0.09 11.03 56.37
N SER A 96 -0.99 11.30 55.62
CA SER A 96 -1.66 12.61 55.46
C SER A 96 -2.83 12.42 54.48
N HIS A 97 -4.07 12.21 54.93
CA HIS A 97 -5.09 13.19 55.40
C HIS A 97 -6.04 13.71 54.30
N ARG A 98 -7.33 13.41 54.52
CA ARG A 98 -8.58 14.17 54.23
C ARG A 98 -8.97 14.39 52.75
N SER A 99 -10.24 14.32 52.33
CA SER A 99 -11.56 14.52 53.01
C SER A 99 -12.70 13.81 52.23
N ALA A 100 -13.61 13.07 52.87
CA ALA A 100 -14.99 13.44 53.31
C ALA A 100 -16.00 13.61 52.14
N GLY A 101 -17.25 13.09 52.15
CA GLY A 101 -18.12 12.44 53.16
C GLY A 101 -18.97 11.30 52.53
N GLU A 102 -19.54 10.34 53.27
CA GLU A 102 -20.69 10.41 54.22
C GLU A 102 -22.03 10.51 53.45
N ALA A 103 -23.08 9.69 53.59
CA ALA A 103 -23.39 8.47 54.32
C ALA A 103 -24.68 7.85 53.72
N ALA A 104 -24.87 6.53 53.80
CA ALA A 104 -26.15 5.90 54.19
C ALA A 104 -25.99 4.38 54.34
N LYS A 105 -26.40 3.88 55.50
CA LYS A 105 -26.56 2.46 55.86
C LYS A 105 -27.63 1.80 54.98
N ASP A 106 -27.38 0.56 54.53
CA ASP A 106 -28.30 -0.52 54.89
C ASP A 106 -27.62 -1.90 54.90
N LYS A 107 -28.15 -2.77 55.74
CA LYS A 107 -27.58 -4.00 56.28
C LYS A 107 -28.35 -5.20 55.69
N ARG A 108 -27.68 -6.14 55.01
CA ARG A 108 -28.05 -7.57 54.82
C ARG A 108 -27.01 -8.18 53.87
N ASP A 109 -26.06 -8.99 54.35
CA ASP A 109 -26.14 -10.41 54.68
C ASP A 109 -26.21 -11.32 53.43
N SER A 110 -25.38 -12.38 53.42
CA SER A 110 -24.95 -13.26 52.30
C SER A 110 -23.91 -12.63 51.35
N GLY A 111 -22.74 -13.21 51.08
CA GLY A 111 -22.31 -14.60 51.15
C GLY A 111 -21.81 -15.00 49.76
N SER A 112 -20.52 -15.32 49.65
CA SER A 112 -19.81 -15.90 48.48
C SER A 112 -18.93 -14.94 47.66
N ALA A 113 -17.63 -15.17 47.78
CA ALA A 113 -16.56 -14.55 47.02
C ALA A 113 -16.50 -15.08 45.57
N PRO A 114 -16.07 -14.27 44.59
CA PRO A 114 -15.73 -14.75 43.26
C PRO A 114 -14.33 -15.38 43.25
N VAL A 115 -14.28 -16.69 43.05
CA VAL A 115 -13.05 -17.43 42.72
C VAL A 115 -12.74 -17.17 41.24
N GLN A 116 -11.71 -16.37 40.96
CA GLN A 116 -11.04 -16.33 39.67
C GLN A 116 -9.89 -17.34 39.70
N PRO A 117 -9.79 -18.29 38.76
CA PRO A 117 -8.54 -19.00 38.54
C PRO A 117 -7.68 -18.21 37.54
N ALA A 118 -6.56 -17.70 38.06
CA ALA A 118 -5.40 -17.33 37.28
C ALA A 118 -4.73 -18.61 36.73
N ALA A 119 -4.65 -18.76 35.41
CA ALA A 119 -3.81 -19.76 34.76
C ALA A 119 -2.50 -19.10 34.30
N LYS A 120 -1.40 -19.61 34.85
CA LYS A 120 -0.03 -19.25 34.52
C LYS A 120 0.57 -20.36 33.65
N GLU A 121 1.23 -19.92 32.57
CA GLU A 121 2.41 -20.48 31.90
C GLU A 121 2.56 -22.00 31.67
N GLY A 122 2.87 -22.33 30.40
CA GLY A 122 3.95 -23.27 30.09
C GLY A 122 3.58 -24.41 29.16
N GLY A 123 3.88 -24.26 27.86
CA GLY A 123 3.81 -25.35 26.89
C GLY A 123 4.53 -24.99 25.60
N ALA A 124 5.80 -25.39 25.50
CA ALA A 124 6.63 -25.26 24.32
C ALA A 124 5.99 -25.98 23.12
N VAL A 125 5.82 -25.27 22.00
CA VAL A 125 5.41 -25.87 20.73
C VAL A 125 6.66 -26.39 20.03
N ASP A 126 6.79 -27.70 20.07
CA ASP A 126 7.73 -28.49 19.27
C ASP A 126 7.30 -28.44 17.79
N THR A 127 8.24 -28.06 16.93
CA THR A 127 8.07 -28.01 15.47
C THR A 127 8.12 -29.42 14.90
N GLY A 128 6.98 -30.12 14.99
CA GLY A 128 6.73 -31.42 14.38
C GLY A 128 6.39 -31.29 12.89
N LYS A 129 7.40 -31.52 12.06
CA LYS A 129 7.38 -31.71 10.61
C LYS A 129 6.44 -32.86 10.22
N THR A 130 5.22 -32.58 9.76
CA THR A 130 4.35 -33.57 9.10
C THR A 130 4.39 -33.34 7.59
N ALA A 131 5.09 -34.25 6.92
CA ALA A 131 5.03 -34.46 5.49
C ALA A 131 3.66 -35.05 5.16
N TYR A 132 2.87 -34.36 4.34
CA TYR A 132 1.75 -34.99 3.66
C TYR A 132 2.33 -35.79 2.49
N ALA A 133 2.25 -37.11 2.63
CA ALA A 133 2.52 -38.06 1.57
C ALA A 133 1.43 -37.93 0.49
N GLU A 134 1.87 -37.76 -0.75
CA GLU A 134 1.08 -38.00 -1.95
C GLU A 134 0.58 -39.46 -1.92
N ALA A 135 -0.74 -39.63 -1.85
CA ALA A 135 -1.38 -40.88 -2.21
C ALA A 135 -1.80 -40.77 -3.68
N ASP A 136 -0.88 -41.20 -4.53
CA ASP A 136 -1.12 -41.64 -5.90
C ASP A 136 -2.03 -42.87 -5.87
N GLY A 137 -3.12 -42.82 -6.65
CA GLY A 137 -4.22 -43.78 -6.57
C GLY A 137 -5.05 -43.74 -7.83
N GLY A 138 -4.48 -44.26 -8.91
CA GLY A 138 -5.14 -44.48 -10.20
C GLY A 138 -6.29 -45.49 -10.12
N GLY A 139 -7.33 -45.23 -10.91
CA GLY A 139 -8.46 -46.11 -11.12
C GLY A 139 -9.17 -45.80 -12.44
N ARG A 140 -8.75 -46.52 -13.50
CA ARG A 140 -9.37 -46.67 -14.82
C ARG A 140 -10.82 -47.17 -14.71
N GLU A 141 -11.72 -46.70 -15.58
CA GLU A 141 -12.26 -47.47 -16.73
C GLU A 141 -13.28 -46.69 -17.59
N ALA A 142 -13.18 -46.94 -18.90
CA ALA A 142 -14.14 -46.92 -20.02
C ALA A 142 -15.36 -45.96 -19.99
N GLY A 143 -15.67 -45.17 -21.02
CA GLY A 143 -15.46 -45.35 -22.46
C GLY A 143 -16.83 -45.44 -23.15
N VAL A 144 -17.30 -44.37 -23.79
CA VAL A 144 -18.35 -44.41 -24.82
C VAL A 144 -18.06 -43.35 -25.89
N GLU A 145 -18.19 -43.80 -27.13
CA GLU A 145 -17.77 -43.23 -28.39
C GLU A 145 -18.60 -42.02 -28.88
N ALA A 146 -17.98 -41.31 -29.83
CA ALA A 146 -18.52 -40.24 -30.65
C ALA A 146 -19.65 -40.71 -31.61
N PRO A 147 -20.29 -39.81 -32.40
CA PRO A 147 -19.64 -39.43 -33.66
C PRO A 147 -19.76 -37.96 -34.09
N SER A 148 -18.89 -37.68 -35.05
CA SER A 148 -18.57 -36.51 -35.86
C SER A 148 -19.67 -35.97 -36.79
N SER A 149 -19.57 -34.67 -37.11
CA SER A 149 -19.68 -34.09 -38.47
C SER A 149 -19.10 -32.64 -38.37
N GLU A 150 -17.97 -32.26 -38.97
CA GLU A 150 -17.60 -32.08 -40.38
C GLU A 150 -18.54 -31.18 -41.21
N SER A 151 -18.11 -29.93 -41.41
CA SER A 151 -17.87 -29.26 -42.72
C SER A 151 -17.63 -27.77 -42.45
N ALA A 152 -16.40 -27.24 -42.63
CA ALA A 152 -15.68 -26.92 -43.87
C ALA A 152 -16.03 -25.54 -44.45
N SER A 153 -15.04 -24.65 -44.45
CA SER A 153 -14.60 -23.75 -45.53
C SER A 153 -13.91 -22.53 -44.90
N SER A 154 -12.59 -22.42 -45.05
CA SER A 154 -11.91 -21.64 -46.10
C SER A 154 -11.95 -20.15 -45.80
N ASP A 155 -10.83 -19.56 -45.38
CA ASP A 155 -9.93 -18.89 -46.34
C ASP A 155 -8.82 -18.12 -45.59
N ASP A 156 -7.59 -18.49 -45.93
CA ASP A 156 -6.46 -17.64 -46.27
C ASP A 156 -6.22 -16.30 -45.54
N GLY A 157 -5.10 -16.29 -44.82
CA GLY A 157 -3.96 -15.48 -45.27
C GLY A 157 -3.84 -14.06 -44.74
N ALA A 158 -2.76 -13.79 -43.99
CA ALA A 158 -1.66 -12.93 -44.44
C ALA A 158 -0.87 -12.33 -43.27
N SER A 159 0.34 -12.86 -43.12
CA SER A 159 1.45 -12.31 -42.36
C SER A 159 1.82 -10.90 -42.84
N ARG A 160 1.63 -9.89 -41.99
CA ARG A 160 1.99 -8.49 -42.30
C ARG A 160 3.48 -8.24 -41.98
N LYS A 161 4.36 -8.69 -42.87
CA LYS A 161 5.78 -8.29 -42.89
C LYS A 161 5.89 -6.86 -43.42
N LYS A 162 6.49 -5.95 -42.64
CA LYS A 162 6.86 -4.59 -43.09
C LYS A 162 7.99 -4.70 -44.10
N SER A 163 7.65 -4.46 -45.37
CA SER A 163 8.58 -4.37 -46.50
C SER A 163 9.20 -2.97 -46.57
N THR A 164 10.52 -2.97 -46.72
CA THR A 164 11.38 -1.80 -46.92
C THR A 164 11.35 -1.45 -48.41
N THR A 165 10.71 -0.34 -48.77
CA THR A 165 10.63 0.12 -50.16
C THR A 165 11.97 0.71 -50.60
N ILE A 166 12.67 -0.03 -51.45
CA ILE A 166 13.71 0.47 -52.36
C ILE A 166 12.98 0.95 -53.62
N SER A 167 13.17 2.20 -54.02
CA SER A 167 12.76 2.70 -55.33
C SER A 167 13.93 3.37 -56.01
N GLN A 168 14.37 2.75 -57.10
CA GLN A 168 15.34 3.25 -58.07
C GLN A 168 14.58 3.69 -59.33
N ALA A 169 14.91 4.90 -59.77
CA ALA A 169 14.95 5.48 -61.13
C ALA A 169 14.00 4.98 -62.24
N VAL A 170 13.47 5.94 -63.02
CA VAL A 170 13.72 6.10 -64.48
C VAL A 170 13.02 7.37 -65.04
N HIS A 171 13.81 8.16 -65.80
CA HIS A 171 13.56 9.10 -66.92
C HIS A 171 12.27 9.98 -66.98
N ALA A 172 12.20 11.14 -67.62
CA ALA A 172 13.06 12.16 -68.23
C ALA A 172 12.07 13.19 -68.83
N ALA A 173 12.34 14.50 -68.77
CA ALA A 173 11.99 15.50 -69.79
C ALA A 173 12.11 16.94 -69.23
N ASP A 174 12.94 17.71 -69.92
CA ASP A 174 12.80 19.12 -70.29
C ASP A 174 12.30 20.17 -69.28
N GLY A 175 13.12 21.23 -69.16
CA GLY A 175 12.59 22.58 -68.98
C GLY A 175 13.34 23.45 -67.98
N ALA A 176 14.16 24.36 -68.51
CA ALA A 176 14.54 25.64 -67.93
C ALA A 176 15.18 25.63 -66.51
N THR A 177 16.50 25.62 -66.54
CA THR A 177 17.43 26.01 -65.48
C THR A 177 17.06 27.34 -64.82
N ARG A 178 16.45 27.27 -63.63
CA ARG A 178 16.62 28.28 -62.57
C ARG A 178 17.61 27.72 -61.54
N PRO A 179 18.61 28.48 -61.07
CA PRO A 179 19.55 28.02 -60.05
C PRO A 179 18.80 27.84 -58.71
N SER A 180 18.28 26.63 -58.50
CA SER A 180 17.77 26.16 -57.22
C SER A 180 18.93 26.13 -56.24
N VAL A 181 19.00 27.18 -55.41
CA VAL A 181 19.90 27.29 -54.25
C VAL A 181 19.75 26.02 -53.41
N GLY A 182 20.72 25.12 -53.55
CA GLY A 182 20.73 23.84 -52.87
C GLY A 182 20.59 24.05 -51.36
N LYS A 183 19.43 23.64 -50.81
CA LYS A 183 19.22 23.51 -49.37
C LYS A 183 20.18 22.42 -48.89
N LYS A 184 21.42 22.81 -48.60
CA LYS A 184 22.40 21.99 -47.86
C LYS A 184 21.67 21.51 -46.62
N LYS A 185 21.37 20.20 -46.54
CA LYS A 185 20.87 19.55 -45.32
C LYS A 185 21.94 19.74 -44.27
N SER A 186 21.86 20.86 -43.54
CA SER A 186 22.80 21.20 -42.50
C SER A 186 22.72 20.09 -41.47
N ALA A 187 23.80 19.31 -41.35
CA ALA A 187 23.95 18.32 -40.29
C ALA A 187 23.49 18.96 -38.97
N PRO A 188 22.70 18.24 -38.14
CA PRO A 188 22.12 18.79 -36.94
C PRO A 188 23.24 19.41 -36.10
N ARG A 189 23.32 20.75 -36.09
CA ARG A 189 24.32 21.49 -35.32
C ARG A 189 24.13 21.06 -33.87
N ALA A 190 25.09 20.29 -33.35
CA ALA A 190 25.10 19.84 -31.98
C ALA A 190 24.82 21.06 -31.08
N LYS A 191 23.80 20.96 -30.22
CA LYS A 191 23.40 22.02 -29.29
C LYS A 191 24.42 22.13 -28.17
N GLY A 192 25.64 22.53 -28.49
CA GLY A 192 26.68 22.87 -27.52
C GLY A 192 26.95 24.36 -27.49
N ILE A 193 27.69 24.79 -26.47
CA ILE A 193 28.11 26.18 -26.31
C ILE A 193 29.48 26.30 -27.00
N PRO A 194 29.59 27.02 -28.15
CA PRO A 194 30.87 27.25 -28.79
C PRO A 194 31.66 28.29 -27.99
N ILE A 195 32.86 27.92 -27.53
CA ILE A 195 33.81 28.81 -26.84
C ILE A 195 35.14 28.64 -27.54
N ASN A 196 35.69 29.73 -28.08
CA ASN A 196 36.98 29.74 -28.77
C ASN A 196 37.11 28.63 -29.85
N GLY A 197 36.04 28.40 -30.62
CA GLY A 197 36.00 27.40 -31.70
C GLY A 197 35.75 25.95 -31.25
N LYS A 198 35.75 25.66 -29.94
CA LYS A 198 35.42 24.33 -29.38
C LYS A 198 33.99 24.30 -28.86
N VAL A 199 33.28 23.19 -29.08
CA VAL A 199 31.89 23.02 -28.63
C VAL A 199 31.87 22.06 -27.46
N LEU A 200 31.49 22.55 -26.28
CA LEU A 200 31.23 21.69 -25.12
C LEU A 200 29.84 21.08 -25.28
N VAL A 201 29.79 19.75 -25.32
CA VAL A 201 28.54 18.99 -25.35
C VAL A 201 28.35 18.39 -23.96
N PRO A 202 27.22 18.66 -23.26
CA PRO A 202 26.92 17.98 -22.01
C PRO A 202 26.89 16.47 -22.24
N SER A 203 27.51 15.70 -21.35
CA SER A 203 27.44 14.24 -21.40
C SER A 203 26.04 13.80 -21.00
N ILE A 204 25.17 13.57 -22.00
CA ILE A 204 23.83 13.02 -21.79
C ILE A 204 23.92 11.64 -21.14
N ALA A 205 24.99 10.89 -21.42
CA ALA A 205 25.23 9.58 -20.83
C ALA A 205 25.38 9.63 -19.30
N SER A 206 26.06 10.65 -18.77
CA SER A 206 26.21 10.83 -17.33
C SER A 206 24.86 11.13 -16.67
N VAL A 207 24.07 12.05 -17.25
CA VAL A 207 22.70 12.35 -16.78
C VAL A 207 21.80 11.12 -16.82
N ALA A 208 21.86 10.36 -17.92
CA ALA A 208 21.07 9.14 -18.06
C ALA A 208 21.44 8.11 -16.99
N ASN A 209 22.72 7.92 -16.70
CA ASN A 209 23.18 6.99 -15.66
C ASN A 209 22.67 7.38 -14.25
N PHE A 210 22.51 8.67 -13.95
CA PHE A 210 21.88 9.12 -12.70
C PHE A 210 20.36 8.88 -12.69
N MET A 211 19.70 9.10 -13.82
CA MET A 211 18.25 9.07 -13.91
C MET A 211 17.68 7.67 -14.07
N VAL A 212 18.42 6.71 -14.65
CA VAL A 212 17.94 5.34 -14.90
C VAL A 212 17.54 4.62 -13.60
N PRO A 213 18.38 4.55 -12.54
CA PRO A 213 18.00 3.88 -11.30
C PRO A 213 16.75 4.50 -10.66
N LEU A 214 16.64 5.83 -10.73
CA LEU A 214 15.52 6.57 -10.18
C LEU A 214 14.24 6.42 -11.01
N ALA A 215 14.35 6.34 -12.35
CA ALA A 215 13.21 6.02 -13.21
C ALA A 215 12.73 4.59 -12.99
N LEU A 216 13.64 3.62 -12.91
CA LEU A 216 13.34 2.23 -12.61
C LEU A 216 12.69 2.08 -11.22
N TRP A 217 13.17 2.84 -10.24
CA TRP A 217 12.55 2.94 -8.92
C TRP A 217 11.09 3.41 -8.98
N ASN A 218 10.82 4.50 -9.72
CA ASN A 218 9.45 5.02 -9.87
C ASN A 218 8.52 4.01 -10.58
N VAL A 219 9.03 3.28 -11.58
CA VAL A 219 8.26 2.21 -12.23
C VAL A 219 7.94 1.10 -11.24
N ALA A 220 8.90 0.69 -10.41
CA ALA A 220 8.68 -0.32 -9.36
C ALA A 220 7.60 0.11 -8.35
N VAL A 221 7.66 1.37 -7.88
CA VAL A 221 6.62 1.97 -7.01
C VAL A 221 5.24 1.92 -7.68
N ALA A 222 5.16 2.27 -8.97
CA ALA A 222 3.90 2.28 -9.71
C ALA A 222 3.30 0.87 -9.87
N VAL A 223 4.13 -0.13 -10.20
CA VAL A 223 3.69 -1.54 -10.30
C VAL A 223 3.14 -2.01 -8.96
N ILE A 224 3.84 -1.71 -7.86
CA ILE A 224 3.42 -2.14 -6.52
C ILE A 224 2.14 -1.42 -6.11
N TYR A 225 2.01 -0.13 -6.40
CA TYR A 225 0.76 0.59 -6.16
C TYR A 225 -0.41 -0.06 -6.89
N VAL A 226 -0.25 -0.47 -8.16
CA VAL A 226 -1.29 -1.19 -8.91
C VAL A 226 -1.61 -2.55 -8.27
N VAL A 227 -0.60 -3.30 -7.83
CA VAL A 227 -0.80 -4.59 -7.14
C VAL A 227 -1.51 -4.39 -5.80
N SER A 228 -1.07 -3.43 -4.99
CA SER A 228 -1.70 -3.07 -3.71
C SER A 228 -3.14 -2.62 -3.90
N TRP A 229 -3.40 -1.81 -4.92
CA TRP A 229 -4.74 -1.37 -5.30
C TRP A 229 -5.64 -2.55 -5.69
N SER A 230 -5.13 -3.46 -6.51
CA SER A 230 -5.84 -4.68 -6.89
C SER A 230 -6.15 -5.56 -5.67
N GLN A 231 -5.21 -5.71 -4.75
CA GLN A 231 -5.45 -6.47 -3.52
C GLN A 231 -6.43 -5.77 -2.58
N LEU A 232 -6.36 -4.44 -2.47
CA LEU A 232 -7.25 -3.63 -1.63
C LEU A 232 -8.70 -3.70 -2.13
N HIS A 233 -8.91 -3.64 -3.45
CA HIS A 233 -10.23 -3.87 -4.03
C HIS A 233 -10.77 -5.27 -3.73
N GLY A 234 -9.89 -6.28 -3.72
CA GLY A 234 -10.24 -7.63 -3.31
C GLY A 234 -10.65 -7.78 -1.84
N MET A 235 -10.47 -6.75 -1.00
CA MET A 235 -10.82 -6.80 0.43
C MET A 235 -12.29 -6.46 0.72
N GLN A 236 -12.99 -5.85 -0.24
CA GLN A 236 -14.40 -5.50 -0.07
C GLN A 236 -15.27 -6.75 0.11
N GLY A 237 -14.95 -7.83 -0.60
CA GLY A 237 -15.65 -9.12 -0.50
C GLY A 237 -15.61 -9.72 0.92
N PRO A 238 -14.42 -10.02 1.47
CA PRO A 238 -14.29 -10.58 2.81
C PRO A 238 -14.93 -9.72 3.91
N LEU A 239 -14.85 -8.39 3.80
CA LEU A 239 -15.52 -7.48 4.73
C LEU A 239 -17.06 -7.58 4.63
N SER A 240 -17.59 -7.67 3.41
CA SER A 240 -19.02 -7.87 3.18
C SER A 240 -19.50 -9.22 3.73
N SER A 241 -18.73 -10.29 3.53
CA SER A 241 -19.04 -11.62 4.08
C SER A 241 -18.97 -11.64 5.61
N LEU A 242 -18.00 -10.96 6.22
CA LEU A 242 -17.90 -10.84 7.68
C LEU A 242 -19.10 -10.08 8.27
N ASN A 243 -19.50 -8.98 7.63
CA ASN A 243 -20.71 -8.26 8.02
C ASN A 243 -21.95 -9.16 7.88
N MET A 244 -22.06 -9.90 6.77
CA MET A 244 -23.16 -10.84 6.53
C MET A 244 -23.20 -11.96 7.57
N ALA A 245 -22.05 -12.54 7.94
CA ALA A 245 -21.98 -13.56 8.98
C ALA A 245 -22.47 -13.04 10.34
N SER A 246 -22.13 -11.79 10.67
CA SER A 246 -22.61 -11.13 11.89
C SER A 246 -24.13 -10.92 11.85
N HIS A 247 -24.67 -10.54 10.69
CA HIS A 247 -26.10 -10.41 10.44
C HIS A 247 -26.83 -11.75 10.60
N VAL A 248 -26.31 -12.84 10.03
CA VAL A 248 -26.84 -14.19 10.16
C VAL A 248 -26.90 -14.63 11.64
N ILE A 249 -25.85 -14.39 12.43
CA ILE A 249 -25.85 -14.68 13.88
C ILE A 249 -26.91 -13.85 14.62
N TYR A 250 -27.00 -12.55 14.31
CA TYR A 250 -28.00 -11.67 14.90
C TYR A 250 -29.44 -12.12 14.57
N ARG A 251 -29.72 -12.43 13.29
CA ARG A 251 -31.03 -12.94 12.86
C ARG A 251 -31.35 -14.27 13.50
N TYR A 252 -30.37 -15.15 13.59
CA TYR A 252 -30.52 -16.44 14.22
C TYR A 252 -30.93 -16.33 15.70
N THR A 253 -30.22 -15.49 16.46
CA THR A 253 -30.54 -15.25 17.88
C THR A 253 -31.93 -14.61 18.05
N ARG A 254 -32.29 -13.67 17.17
CA ARG A 254 -33.64 -13.07 17.13
C ARG A 254 -34.72 -14.09 16.76
N LEU A 255 -34.48 -14.95 15.78
CA LEU A 255 -35.40 -16.02 15.38
C LEU A 255 -35.70 -16.95 16.56
N ARG A 256 -34.67 -17.35 17.32
CA ARG A 256 -34.85 -18.14 18.55
C ARG A 256 -35.68 -17.43 19.61
N ALA A 257 -35.43 -16.13 19.83
CA ALA A 257 -36.19 -15.35 20.81
C ALA A 257 -37.67 -15.24 20.40
N LEU A 258 -37.95 -15.05 19.11
CA LEU A 258 -39.32 -15.03 18.59
C LEU A 258 -40.00 -16.40 18.70
N ALA A 259 -39.28 -17.48 18.42
CA ALA A 259 -39.80 -18.84 18.55
C ALA A 259 -40.11 -19.19 20.02
N PHE A 260 -39.23 -18.83 20.95
CA PHE A 260 -39.52 -18.93 22.38
C PHE A 260 -40.73 -18.09 22.75
N GLY A 261 -40.74 -16.82 22.33
CA GLY A 261 -41.85 -15.90 22.54
C GLY A 261 -43.16 -16.39 21.94
N PHE A 262 -43.15 -17.15 20.84
CA PHE A 262 -44.33 -17.73 20.23
C PHE A 262 -44.88 -18.92 21.04
N VAL A 263 -43.98 -19.79 21.52
CA VAL A 263 -44.34 -21.04 22.19
C VAL A 263 -44.81 -20.83 23.63
N ILE A 264 -44.37 -19.77 24.32
CA ILE A 264 -44.79 -19.47 25.70
C ILE A 264 -46.14 -18.73 25.80
N GLN A 265 -46.74 -18.32 24.69
CA GLN A 265 -47.99 -17.54 24.73
C GLN A 265 -49.17 -18.49 24.87
N ASP A 266 -50.07 -18.20 25.80
CA ASP A 266 -51.30 -18.96 25.97
C ASP A 266 -52.48 -18.34 25.20
N ASP A 267 -52.43 -17.03 24.94
CA ASP A 267 -53.50 -16.29 24.27
C ASP A 267 -53.45 -16.46 22.74
N LEU A 268 -54.60 -16.82 22.16
CA LEU A 268 -54.74 -17.07 20.71
C LEU A 268 -54.50 -15.80 19.88
N VAL A 269 -54.93 -14.63 20.37
CA VAL A 269 -54.75 -13.35 19.66
C VAL A 269 -53.27 -13.00 19.59
N SER A 270 -52.57 -13.13 20.71
CA SER A 270 -51.13 -12.90 20.82
C SER A 270 -50.34 -13.88 19.95
N ARG A 271 -50.71 -15.17 19.95
CA ARG A 271 -50.09 -16.19 19.07
C ARG A 271 -50.15 -15.82 17.59
N GLY A 272 -51.27 -15.27 17.12
CA GLY A 272 -51.40 -14.79 15.75
C GLY A 272 -50.36 -13.72 15.39
N LEU A 273 -50.08 -12.78 16.30
CA LEU A 273 -49.05 -11.75 16.12
C LEU A 273 -47.65 -12.34 16.10
N TRP A 274 -47.32 -13.23 17.05
CA TRP A 274 -46.02 -13.90 17.11
C TRP A 274 -45.77 -14.80 15.90
N ARG A 275 -46.78 -15.51 15.41
CA ARG A 275 -46.71 -16.32 14.18
C ARG A 275 -46.32 -15.46 12.99
N GLY A 276 -46.95 -14.30 12.80
CA GLY A 276 -46.63 -13.37 11.73
C GLY A 276 -45.20 -12.81 11.83
N MET A 277 -44.76 -12.46 13.05
CA MET A 277 -43.38 -12.02 13.28
C MET A 277 -42.35 -13.12 13.03
N LEU A 278 -42.64 -14.35 13.48
CA LEU A 278 -41.77 -15.51 13.30
C LEU A 278 -41.64 -15.84 11.81
N ALA A 279 -42.75 -15.95 11.07
CA ALA A 279 -42.74 -16.20 9.63
C ALA A 279 -41.94 -15.15 8.85
N LYS A 280 -42.10 -13.87 9.21
CA LYS A 280 -41.30 -12.79 8.62
C LYS A 280 -39.82 -12.98 8.93
N GLU A 281 -39.44 -13.24 10.18
CA GLU A 281 -38.03 -13.40 10.56
C GLU A 281 -37.38 -14.62 9.89
N ILE A 282 -38.11 -15.72 9.71
CA ILE A 282 -37.66 -16.91 8.97
C ILE A 282 -37.26 -16.51 7.54
N SER A 283 -38.12 -15.77 6.83
CA SER A 283 -37.84 -15.35 5.45
C SER A 283 -36.63 -14.42 5.35
N LEU A 284 -36.41 -13.55 6.33
CA LEU A 284 -35.25 -12.67 6.38
C LEU A 284 -33.97 -13.46 6.69
N PHE A 285 -34.03 -14.38 7.65
CA PHE A 285 -32.91 -15.24 8.01
C PHE A 285 -32.49 -16.14 6.84
N GLU A 286 -33.46 -16.75 6.16
CA GLU A 286 -33.19 -17.55 4.95
C GLU A 286 -32.52 -16.71 3.87
N SER A 287 -33.03 -15.51 3.59
CA SER A 287 -32.43 -14.62 2.58
C SER A 287 -31.00 -14.21 2.92
N GLU A 288 -30.72 -13.83 4.17
CA GLU A 288 -29.37 -13.46 4.62
C GLU A 288 -28.42 -14.66 4.60
N TYR A 289 -28.90 -15.84 5.00
CA TYR A 289 -28.12 -17.07 4.98
C TYR A 289 -27.78 -17.53 3.55
N GLN A 290 -28.74 -17.48 2.63
CA GLN A 290 -28.52 -17.78 1.21
C GLN A 290 -27.52 -16.79 0.60
N ALA A 291 -27.64 -15.49 0.92
CA ALA A 291 -26.68 -14.48 0.46
C ALA A 291 -25.27 -14.72 1.03
N LEU A 292 -25.15 -15.20 2.27
CA LEU A 292 -23.86 -15.60 2.85
C LEU A 292 -23.22 -16.76 2.07
N LEU A 293 -23.99 -17.82 1.78
CA LEU A 293 -23.47 -19.03 1.14
C LEU A 293 -23.17 -18.84 -0.34
N TYR A 294 -24.14 -18.31 -1.08
CA TYR A 294 -24.14 -18.28 -2.55
C TYR A 294 -23.92 -16.89 -3.13
N GLY A 295 -23.77 -15.88 -2.27
CA GLY A 295 -23.58 -14.50 -2.65
C GLY A 295 -24.89 -13.81 -3.04
N GLY A 296 -24.78 -12.51 -3.33
CA GLY A 296 -25.90 -11.66 -3.72
C GLY A 296 -26.26 -10.60 -2.67
N THR A 297 -27.45 -10.02 -2.80
CA THR A 297 -27.96 -8.97 -1.91
C THR A 297 -29.17 -9.50 -1.14
N PRO A 298 -29.11 -9.63 0.19
CA PRO A 298 -30.26 -10.08 0.96
C PRO A 298 -31.36 -9.03 0.97
N ILE A 299 -32.59 -9.47 1.24
CA ILE A 299 -33.79 -8.62 1.29
C ILE A 299 -33.61 -7.49 2.31
N THR A 300 -32.90 -7.72 3.41
CA THR A 300 -32.68 -6.72 4.47
C THR A 300 -31.71 -5.61 4.09
N LEU A 301 -30.86 -5.84 3.09
CA LEU A 301 -30.00 -4.81 2.52
C LEU A 301 -30.63 -4.15 1.30
N ALA A 302 -31.74 -4.67 0.73
CA ALA A 302 -32.37 -4.05 -0.42
C ALA A 302 -32.80 -2.60 -0.09
N GLY A 303 -32.19 -1.62 -0.79
CA GLY A 303 -32.45 -0.20 -0.57
C GLY A 303 -31.60 0.47 0.53
N SER A 304 -30.63 -0.23 1.11
CA SER A 304 -29.64 0.39 1.99
C SER A 304 -28.65 1.25 1.19
N VAL A 305 -27.97 2.20 1.84
CA VAL A 305 -26.85 2.94 1.22
C VAL A 305 -25.64 2.01 1.02
N PHE A 306 -25.55 0.95 1.82
CA PHE A 306 -24.47 -0.03 1.77
C PHE A 306 -24.90 -1.32 1.06
N ASN A 307 -25.22 -1.20 -0.23
CA ASN A 307 -25.63 -2.34 -1.08
C ASN A 307 -24.44 -2.95 -1.81
N HIS A 308 -23.51 -3.53 -1.05
CA HIS A 308 -22.48 -4.35 -1.65
C HIS A 308 -22.95 -5.80 -1.76
N PRO A 309 -22.94 -6.40 -2.97
CA PRO A 309 -23.25 -7.80 -3.12
C PRO A 309 -22.21 -8.61 -2.35
N VAL A 310 -22.68 -9.50 -1.49
CA VAL A 310 -21.83 -10.42 -0.74
C VAL A 310 -21.30 -11.44 -1.75
N PRO A 311 -19.99 -11.73 -1.77
CA PRO A 311 -19.47 -12.80 -2.61
C PRO A 311 -19.92 -14.15 -2.06
N ALA A 312 -19.91 -15.18 -2.92
CA ALA A 312 -20.32 -16.52 -2.52
C ALA A 312 -19.26 -17.15 -1.60
N SER A 313 -19.40 -16.93 -0.29
CA SER A 313 -18.38 -17.23 0.72
C SER A 313 -17.95 -18.69 0.73
N THR A 314 -18.88 -19.61 0.44
CA THR A 314 -18.58 -21.05 0.38
C THR A 314 -17.58 -21.42 -0.72
N PHE A 315 -17.50 -20.63 -1.79
CA PHE A 315 -16.58 -20.86 -2.91
C PHE A 315 -15.31 -20.02 -2.82
N GLU A 316 -15.22 -19.07 -1.88
CA GLU A 316 -14.02 -18.25 -1.69
C GLU A 316 -12.86 -19.01 -1.04
N SER A 317 -13.17 -20.01 -0.19
CA SER A 317 -12.17 -20.84 0.48
C SER A 317 -12.68 -22.27 0.65
N SER A 318 -11.79 -23.24 0.42
CA SER A 318 -12.08 -24.65 0.72
C SER A 318 -12.38 -24.88 2.19
N ALA A 319 -11.82 -24.06 3.10
CA ALA A 319 -12.11 -24.14 4.53
C ALA A 319 -13.59 -23.84 4.82
N PHE A 320 -14.19 -22.85 4.15
CA PHE A 320 -15.63 -22.58 4.28
C PHE A 320 -16.45 -23.74 3.73
N ALA A 321 -16.15 -24.23 2.52
CA ALA A 321 -16.86 -25.37 1.95
C ALA A 321 -16.79 -26.62 2.84
N LEU A 322 -15.64 -26.87 3.46
CA LEU A 322 -15.46 -27.97 4.40
C LEU A 322 -16.35 -27.78 5.64
N GLU A 323 -16.30 -26.62 6.29
CA GLU A 323 -17.07 -26.32 7.50
C GLU A 323 -18.58 -26.38 7.25
N PHE A 324 -19.06 -25.85 6.13
CA PHE A 324 -20.49 -25.81 5.82
C PHE A 324 -21.06 -27.16 5.35
N PHE A 325 -20.32 -27.94 4.55
CA PHE A 325 -20.90 -29.09 3.83
C PHE A 325 -20.27 -30.45 4.11
N ARG A 326 -19.02 -30.50 4.57
CA ARG A 326 -18.27 -31.77 4.64
C ARG A 326 -17.78 -32.12 6.05
N HIS A 327 -17.96 -31.21 7.00
CA HIS A 327 -17.42 -31.38 8.33
C HIS A 327 -18.17 -32.48 9.08
N GLN A 328 -17.44 -33.51 9.53
CA GLN A 328 -18.00 -34.68 10.23
C GLN A 328 -17.96 -34.58 11.77
N ARG A 329 -17.51 -33.44 12.30
CA ARG A 329 -17.38 -33.16 13.73
C ARG A 329 -18.57 -32.33 14.22
N CYS A 330 -18.95 -32.51 15.47
CA CYS A 330 -19.91 -31.63 16.13
C CYS A 330 -19.31 -30.24 16.38
N PHE A 331 -20.16 -29.22 16.29
CA PHE A 331 -19.71 -27.83 16.41
C PHE A 331 -19.57 -27.32 17.84
N ARG A 332 -19.71 -28.19 18.85
CA ARG A 332 -19.54 -27.77 20.25
C ARG A 332 -18.07 -27.50 20.58
N PHE A 333 -17.81 -26.48 21.39
CA PHE A 333 -16.49 -26.23 21.97
C PHE A 333 -16.08 -27.37 22.90
N ASP A 334 -17.03 -27.88 23.69
CA ASP A 334 -16.86 -29.10 24.45
C ASP A 334 -17.31 -30.31 23.62
N GLN A 335 -16.33 -31.00 23.04
CA GLN A 335 -16.54 -32.19 22.21
C GLN A 335 -17.17 -33.35 23.00
N SER A 336 -17.05 -33.36 24.34
CA SER A 336 -17.66 -34.41 25.17
C SER A 336 -19.18 -34.24 25.32
N ALA A 337 -19.68 -33.02 25.10
CA ALA A 337 -21.10 -32.68 25.15
C ALA A 337 -21.83 -32.95 23.82
N CYS A 338 -21.15 -33.51 22.83
CA CYS A 338 -21.73 -33.82 21.54
C CYS A 338 -22.65 -35.03 21.61
N PHE A 339 -23.67 -35.03 20.77
CA PHE A 339 -24.57 -36.16 20.61
C PHE A 339 -23.79 -37.41 20.18
N LYS A 340 -24.16 -38.56 20.73
CA LYS A 340 -23.51 -39.85 20.43
C LYS A 340 -24.24 -40.54 19.27
N PRO A 341 -23.57 -41.46 18.54
CA PRO A 341 -24.25 -42.29 17.56
C PRO A 341 -25.46 -43.01 18.16
N GLY A 342 -26.62 -42.91 17.51
CA GLY A 342 -27.89 -43.43 18.00
C GLY A 342 -28.83 -42.39 18.63
N ASP A 343 -28.34 -41.19 18.92
CA ASP A 343 -29.18 -40.04 19.26
C ASP A 343 -29.92 -39.51 18.03
N GLU A 344 -31.15 -39.02 18.20
CA GLU A 344 -31.97 -38.50 17.09
C GLU A 344 -31.37 -37.27 16.40
N TYR A 345 -30.52 -36.52 17.12
CA TYR A 345 -29.86 -35.32 16.58
C TYR A 345 -28.45 -35.56 16.04
N TYR A 346 -27.92 -36.78 16.17
CA TYR A 346 -26.54 -37.10 15.79
C TYR A 346 -26.25 -36.79 14.33
N GLU A 347 -27.10 -37.29 13.42
CA GLU A 347 -26.94 -37.13 11.98
C GLU A 347 -26.96 -35.67 11.55
N VAL A 348 -27.81 -34.84 12.17
CA VAL A 348 -27.92 -33.42 11.80
C VAL A 348 -26.73 -32.61 12.31
N THR A 349 -26.19 -32.95 13.48
CA THR A 349 -25.10 -32.21 14.13
C THR A 349 -23.71 -32.54 13.61
N HIS A 350 -23.55 -33.67 12.91
CA HIS A 350 -22.26 -34.17 12.42
C HIS A 350 -22.10 -34.13 10.89
N HIS A 351 -22.97 -33.44 10.14
CA HIS A 351 -22.90 -33.39 8.66
C HIS A 351 -22.77 -31.96 8.11
N GLY A 352 -22.02 -31.11 8.82
CA GLY A 352 -21.76 -29.73 8.43
C GLY A 352 -22.83 -28.74 8.89
N LEU A 353 -22.46 -27.47 8.86
CA LEU A 353 -23.28 -26.37 9.37
C LEU A 353 -24.55 -26.12 8.53
N ASP A 354 -24.50 -26.34 7.22
CA ASP A 354 -25.65 -26.12 6.32
C ASP A 354 -26.80 -27.08 6.60
N VAL A 355 -26.51 -28.34 6.92
CA VAL A 355 -27.53 -29.33 7.27
C VAL A 355 -28.29 -28.89 8.53
N MET A 356 -27.58 -28.39 9.55
CA MET A 356 -28.21 -27.85 10.76
C MET A 356 -29.07 -26.62 10.48
N VAL A 357 -28.57 -25.64 9.70
CA VAL A 357 -29.32 -24.41 9.38
C VAL A 357 -30.57 -24.73 8.56
N ARG A 358 -30.47 -25.58 7.53
CA ARG A 358 -31.63 -25.97 6.72
C ARG A 358 -32.67 -26.74 7.52
N ARG A 359 -32.22 -27.64 8.41
CA ARG A 359 -33.13 -28.34 9.32
C ARG A 359 -33.82 -27.35 10.26
N MET A 360 -33.08 -26.40 10.82
CA MET A 360 -33.63 -25.34 11.67
C MET A 360 -34.66 -24.48 10.93
N LEU A 361 -34.38 -24.03 9.70
CA LEU A 361 -35.33 -23.29 8.86
C LEU A 361 -36.61 -24.10 8.61
N THR A 362 -36.46 -25.39 8.32
CA THR A 362 -37.60 -26.30 8.10
C THR A 362 -38.45 -26.43 9.37
N GLU A 363 -37.84 -26.70 10.52
CA GLU A 363 -38.54 -26.87 11.80
C GLU A 363 -39.23 -25.58 12.26
N MET A 364 -38.61 -24.41 12.05
CA MET A 364 -39.22 -23.12 12.39
C MET A 364 -40.37 -22.75 11.44
N THR A 365 -40.22 -23.06 10.14
CA THR A 365 -41.29 -22.85 9.15
C THR A 365 -42.50 -23.70 9.51
N LEU A 366 -42.25 -24.98 9.78
CA LEU A 366 -43.24 -25.93 10.22
C LEU A 366 -43.90 -25.44 11.54
N LEU A 367 -43.12 -25.06 12.56
CA LEU A 367 -43.64 -24.51 13.81
C LEU A 367 -44.57 -23.30 13.58
N SER A 368 -44.22 -22.41 12.64
CA SER A 368 -45.08 -21.26 12.30
C SER A 368 -46.39 -21.64 11.62
N GLN A 369 -46.43 -22.80 10.96
CA GLN A 369 -47.59 -23.33 10.24
C GLN A 369 -48.45 -24.28 11.07
N ASP A 370 -48.01 -24.69 12.27
CA ASP A 370 -48.78 -25.57 13.15
C ASP A 370 -50.07 -24.93 13.65
N ASP A 371 -51.06 -25.80 13.87
CA ASP A 371 -52.26 -25.46 14.61
C ASP A 371 -51.89 -24.99 16.02
N ASP A 372 -52.63 -24.01 16.56
CA ASP A 372 -52.34 -23.46 17.90
C ASP A 372 -52.32 -24.54 19.00
N LYS A 373 -53.07 -25.64 18.86
CA LYS A 373 -53.09 -26.75 19.84
C LYS A 373 -51.79 -27.56 19.90
N ASP A 374 -51.00 -27.55 18.83
CA ASP A 374 -49.79 -28.35 18.63
C ASP A 374 -48.51 -27.53 18.92
N VAL A 375 -48.62 -26.19 18.96
CA VAL A 375 -47.56 -25.28 19.38
C VAL A 375 -47.38 -25.37 20.91
N ARG A 376 -46.37 -26.12 21.34
CA ARG A 376 -46.05 -26.33 22.76
C ARG A 376 -44.56 -26.35 23.02
N PHE A 377 -44.17 -26.04 24.27
CA PHE A 377 -42.78 -26.03 24.71
C PHE A 377 -42.13 -27.42 24.69
N ASP A 378 -42.92 -28.47 24.88
CA ASP A 378 -42.51 -29.87 24.79
C ASP A 378 -42.59 -30.44 23.36
N GLY A 379 -42.99 -29.62 22.38
CA GLY A 379 -43.09 -30.02 20.98
C GLY A 379 -41.72 -30.34 20.38
N SER A 380 -41.65 -31.41 19.57
CA SER A 380 -40.40 -31.87 18.93
C SER A 380 -39.71 -30.77 18.10
N ARG A 381 -40.48 -29.91 17.43
CA ARG A 381 -39.97 -28.80 16.62
C ARG A 381 -39.25 -27.75 17.48
N TYR A 382 -39.82 -27.42 18.63
CA TYR A 382 -39.19 -26.50 19.58
C TYR A 382 -38.00 -27.16 20.29
N ASN A 383 -38.09 -28.45 20.63
CA ASN A 383 -36.99 -29.21 21.22
C ASN A 383 -35.76 -29.24 20.30
N PHE A 384 -35.94 -29.45 18.98
CA PHE A 384 -34.83 -29.36 18.02
C PHE A 384 -34.14 -28.00 18.08
N MET A 385 -34.91 -26.90 18.08
CA MET A 385 -34.34 -25.56 18.24
C MET A 385 -33.62 -25.41 19.59
N PHE A 386 -34.19 -25.91 20.67
CA PHE A 386 -33.63 -25.74 22.00
C PHE A 386 -32.31 -26.50 22.17
N TYR A 387 -32.28 -27.78 21.79
CA TYR A 387 -31.10 -28.65 21.95
C TYR A 387 -30.06 -28.41 20.86
N VAL A 388 -30.42 -28.56 19.58
CA VAL A 388 -29.49 -28.43 18.45
C VAL A 388 -29.27 -26.97 18.11
N GLY A 389 -30.35 -26.21 17.97
CA GLY A 389 -30.25 -24.78 17.71
C GLY A 389 -29.49 -24.06 18.84
N GLY A 390 -29.79 -24.41 20.08
CA GLY A 390 -29.31 -23.68 21.23
C GLY A 390 -27.82 -23.71 21.45
N GLN A 391 -27.22 -24.83 21.08
CA GLN A 391 -25.87 -25.22 21.46
C GLN A 391 -25.04 -25.39 20.18
N ASP A 392 -25.20 -26.51 19.48
CA ASP A 392 -24.41 -26.90 18.30
C ASP A 392 -24.48 -25.88 17.16
N LEU A 393 -25.68 -25.45 16.75
CA LEU A 393 -25.83 -24.51 15.65
C LEU A 393 -25.31 -23.12 16.01
N TYR A 394 -25.53 -22.66 17.24
CA TYR A 394 -25.04 -21.35 17.67
C TYR A 394 -23.51 -21.31 17.72
N GLU A 395 -22.89 -22.32 18.35
CA GLU A 395 -21.43 -22.45 18.42
C GLU A 395 -20.82 -22.67 17.03
N GLY A 396 -21.51 -23.39 16.14
CA GLY A 396 -21.10 -23.56 14.75
C GLY A 396 -21.13 -22.27 13.93
N LEU A 397 -22.18 -21.45 14.10
CA LEU A 397 -22.23 -20.12 13.48
C LEU A 397 -21.13 -19.19 14.02
N GLN A 398 -20.80 -19.28 15.31
CA GLN A 398 -19.68 -18.54 15.89
C GLN A 398 -18.32 -18.99 15.31
N GLN A 399 -18.08 -20.29 15.23
CA GLN A 399 -16.86 -20.85 14.61
C GLN A 399 -16.75 -20.44 13.13
N ALA A 400 -17.86 -20.43 12.39
CA ALA A 400 -17.88 -19.93 11.02
C ALA A 400 -17.54 -18.44 10.94
N ALA A 401 -18.04 -17.60 11.86
CA ALA A 401 -17.67 -16.19 11.93
C ALA A 401 -16.18 -15.99 12.27
N ASP A 402 -15.62 -16.77 13.19
CA ASP A 402 -14.17 -16.75 13.47
C ASP A 402 -13.35 -17.17 12.25
N LEU A 403 -13.85 -18.10 11.44
CA LEU A 403 -13.24 -18.48 10.17
C LEU A 403 -13.26 -17.30 9.16
N PHE A 404 -14.33 -16.49 9.12
CA PHE A 404 -14.39 -15.26 8.31
C PHE A 404 -13.39 -14.20 8.79
N VAL A 405 -13.26 -14.02 10.11
CA VAL A 405 -12.29 -13.09 10.70
C VAL A 405 -10.87 -13.52 10.35
N SER A 406 -10.52 -14.78 10.57
CA SER A 406 -9.17 -15.30 10.29
C SER A 406 -8.82 -15.25 8.80
N PHE A 407 -9.78 -15.56 7.91
CA PHE A 407 -9.61 -15.40 6.47
C PHE A 407 -9.33 -13.93 6.09
N SER A 408 -10.09 -12.99 6.65
CA SER A 408 -9.91 -11.56 6.41
C SER A 408 -8.54 -11.07 6.91
N LEU A 409 -8.15 -11.46 8.13
CA LEU A 409 -6.84 -11.15 8.71
C LEU A 409 -5.69 -11.70 7.86
N SER A 410 -5.81 -12.93 7.35
CA SER A 410 -4.79 -13.53 6.48
C SER A 410 -4.55 -12.69 5.22
N ARG A 411 -5.62 -12.17 4.60
CA ARG A 411 -5.52 -11.25 3.45
C ARG A 411 -4.86 -9.92 3.84
N TYR A 412 -5.22 -9.32 4.98
CA TYR A 412 -4.53 -8.12 5.49
C TYR A 412 -3.03 -8.37 5.70
N HIS A 413 -2.66 -9.48 6.34
CA HIS A 413 -1.26 -9.82 6.56
C HIS A 413 -0.48 -10.07 5.27
N ALA A 414 -1.12 -10.60 4.21
CA ALA A 414 -0.50 -10.72 2.90
C ALA A 414 -0.16 -9.35 2.31
N VAL A 415 -1.12 -8.41 2.31
CA VAL A 415 -0.92 -7.03 1.85
C VAL A 415 0.18 -6.33 2.65
N THR A 416 0.14 -6.44 3.99
CA THR A 416 1.15 -5.86 4.88
C THR A 416 2.55 -6.41 4.63
N ARG A 417 2.69 -7.73 4.43
CA ARG A 417 3.99 -8.34 4.10
C ARG A 417 4.56 -7.81 2.78
N MET A 418 3.74 -7.62 1.75
CA MET A 418 4.17 -7.04 0.47
C MET A 418 4.68 -5.61 0.63
N HIS A 419 3.96 -4.77 1.38
CA HIS A 419 4.39 -3.39 1.66
C HIS A 419 5.68 -3.35 2.50
N LEU A 420 5.82 -4.24 3.49
CA LEU A 420 7.02 -4.32 4.31
C LEU A 420 8.25 -4.70 3.49
N LEU A 421 8.15 -5.75 2.65
CA LEU A 421 9.23 -6.15 1.75
C LEU A 421 9.62 -5.03 0.79
N PHE A 422 8.62 -4.30 0.28
CA PHE A 422 8.87 -3.15 -0.58
C PHE A 422 9.58 -2.02 0.15
N LEU A 423 9.20 -1.72 1.39
CA LEU A 423 9.88 -0.72 2.20
C LEU A 423 11.36 -1.09 2.40
N PHE A 424 11.66 -2.35 2.74
CA PHE A 424 13.03 -2.83 2.85
C PHE A 424 13.80 -2.70 1.53
N ALA A 425 13.20 -3.09 0.41
CA ALA A 425 13.80 -2.94 -0.91
C ALA A 425 14.05 -1.47 -1.27
N THR A 426 13.13 -0.56 -0.89
CA THR A 426 13.26 0.90 -1.05
C THR A 426 14.47 1.41 -0.30
N CYS A 427 14.56 1.09 1.00
CA CYS A 427 15.65 1.54 1.85
C CYS A 427 16.98 1.02 1.34
N LEU A 428 17.05 -0.26 0.95
CA LEU A 428 18.27 -0.85 0.38
C LEU A 428 18.67 -0.16 -0.92
N LEU A 429 17.74 0.04 -1.86
CA LEU A 429 18.04 0.69 -3.14
C LEU A 429 18.44 2.16 -2.97
N ALA A 430 17.84 2.87 -2.01
CA ALA A 430 18.24 4.23 -1.65
C ALA A 430 19.66 4.27 -1.07
N LEU A 431 20.00 3.35 -0.16
CA LEU A 431 21.36 3.24 0.40
C LEU A 431 22.38 2.92 -0.70
N LEU A 432 22.09 1.96 -1.58
CA LEU A 432 22.94 1.62 -2.72
C LEU A 432 23.12 2.82 -3.66
N TYR A 433 22.05 3.56 -3.96
CA TYR A 433 22.13 4.77 -4.78
C TYR A 433 23.03 5.84 -4.15
N VAL A 434 22.88 6.07 -2.83
CA VAL A 434 23.70 7.06 -2.12
C VAL A 434 25.18 6.66 -2.14
N VAL A 435 25.50 5.41 -1.81
CA VAL A 435 26.89 4.93 -1.69
C VAL A 435 27.56 4.78 -3.07
N PHE A 436 26.90 4.16 -4.04
CA PHE A 436 27.53 3.81 -5.32
C PHE A 436 27.43 4.88 -6.40
N ILE A 437 26.45 5.79 -6.33
CA ILE A 437 26.21 6.77 -7.40
C ILE A 437 26.39 8.19 -6.86
N LEU A 438 25.67 8.57 -5.80
CA LEU A 438 25.68 9.95 -5.32
C LEU A 438 27.03 10.34 -4.68
N TRP A 439 27.55 9.51 -3.77
CA TRP A 439 28.82 9.78 -3.08
C TRP A 439 29.99 9.97 -4.05
N PRO A 440 30.31 9.01 -4.96
CA PRO A 440 31.45 9.19 -5.86
C PRO A 440 31.27 10.38 -6.80
N HIS A 441 30.04 10.75 -7.13
CA HIS A 441 29.77 11.94 -7.92
C HIS A 441 30.05 13.23 -7.17
N LEU A 442 29.57 13.32 -5.91
CA LEU A 442 29.86 14.45 -5.05
C LEU A 442 31.36 14.58 -4.79
N ALA A 443 32.04 13.47 -4.51
CA ALA A 443 33.50 13.45 -4.34
C ALA A 443 34.23 13.98 -5.59
N ARG A 444 33.82 13.55 -6.80
CA ARG A 444 34.37 14.07 -8.06
C ARG A 444 34.10 15.56 -8.25
N ILE A 445 32.90 16.04 -7.94
CA ILE A 445 32.56 17.47 -8.04
C ILE A 445 33.40 18.30 -7.08
N VAL A 446 33.57 17.84 -5.83
CA VAL A 446 34.39 18.53 -4.83
C VAL A 446 35.86 18.59 -5.28
N HIS A 447 36.40 17.47 -5.77
CA HIS A 447 37.76 17.43 -6.30
C HIS A 447 37.94 18.34 -7.53
N ASP A 448 36.99 18.31 -8.49
CA ASP A 448 37.00 19.20 -9.65
C ASP A 448 36.93 20.67 -9.23
N ALA A 449 36.11 21.00 -8.22
CA ALA A 449 35.99 22.35 -7.67
C ALA A 449 37.28 22.80 -6.95
N ALA A 450 37.90 21.93 -6.15
CA ALA A 450 39.15 22.20 -5.45
C ALA A 450 40.31 22.43 -6.44
N ARG A 451 40.39 21.61 -7.50
CA ARG A 451 41.36 21.80 -8.58
C ARG A 451 41.14 23.13 -9.30
N GLN A 452 39.89 23.49 -9.52
CA GLN A 452 39.54 24.77 -10.14
C GLN A 452 39.91 25.96 -9.26
N SER A 453 39.65 25.92 -7.95
CA SER A 453 40.06 26.98 -7.04
C SER A 453 41.58 27.12 -6.94
N ALA A 454 42.32 26.00 -6.90
CA ALA A 454 43.78 26.02 -6.89
C ALA A 454 44.38 26.61 -8.20
N LEU A 455 43.80 26.29 -9.36
CA LEU A 455 44.25 26.90 -10.62
C LEU A 455 43.95 28.41 -10.68
N LEU A 456 42.85 28.86 -10.07
CA LEU A 456 42.49 30.28 -10.02
C LEU A 456 43.37 31.07 -9.03
N SER A 457 43.87 30.46 -7.96
CA SER A 457 44.74 31.13 -6.99
C SER A 457 46.15 31.40 -7.55
N HIS A 458 46.61 30.63 -8.54
CA HIS A 458 47.91 30.83 -9.19
C HIS A 458 47.93 31.93 -10.26
N VAL A 459 46.81 32.57 -10.57
CA VAL A 459 46.78 33.64 -11.56
C VAL A 459 47.36 34.91 -10.91
N PRO A 460 48.49 35.45 -11.41
CA PRO A 460 49.11 36.63 -10.80
C PRO A 460 48.12 37.79 -10.79
N PRO A 461 47.89 38.47 -9.65
CA PRO A 461 46.86 39.49 -9.50
C PRO A 461 47.09 40.69 -10.42
N GLU A 462 48.32 40.86 -10.91
CA GLU A 462 48.74 42.01 -11.70
C GLU A 462 48.47 41.89 -13.20
N ALA A 463 48.32 40.67 -13.74
CA ALA A 463 48.23 40.47 -15.18
C ALA A 463 46.79 40.40 -15.72
N LEU A 464 45.80 40.12 -14.87
CA LEU A 464 44.41 39.98 -15.30
C LEU A 464 43.44 40.11 -14.12
N ASP A 465 42.47 41.03 -14.20
CA ASP A 465 41.32 41.04 -13.28
C ASP A 465 40.44 39.81 -13.57
N VAL A 466 40.78 38.69 -12.91
CA VAL A 466 40.11 37.39 -13.03
C VAL A 466 38.62 37.54 -12.74
N ARG A 467 38.26 38.40 -11.78
CA ARG A 467 36.87 38.62 -11.37
C ARG A 467 36.09 39.33 -12.47
N ALA A 468 36.65 40.37 -13.10
CA ALA A 468 36.03 41.02 -14.24
C ALA A 468 35.96 40.10 -15.46
N HIS A 469 37.00 39.31 -15.74
CA HIS A 469 37.02 38.37 -16.86
C HIS A 469 35.98 37.26 -16.71
N VAL A 470 35.95 36.57 -15.56
CA VAL A 470 34.95 35.52 -15.27
C VAL A 470 33.53 36.09 -15.34
N ARG A 471 33.31 37.29 -14.78
CA ARG A 471 32.01 37.98 -14.87
C ARG A 471 31.63 38.29 -16.32
N ASN A 472 32.58 38.70 -17.15
CA ASN A 472 32.34 39.00 -18.57
C ASN A 472 32.07 37.74 -19.38
N VAL A 473 32.83 36.66 -19.16
CA VAL A 473 32.59 35.34 -19.77
C VAL A 473 31.22 34.80 -19.37
N MET A 474 30.88 34.87 -18.08
CA MET A 474 29.59 34.41 -17.56
C MET A 474 28.42 35.24 -18.11
N ARG A 475 28.54 36.57 -18.17
CA ARG A 475 27.55 37.43 -18.85
C ARG A 475 27.41 37.09 -20.33
N ARG A 476 28.51 36.83 -21.03
CA ARG A 476 28.48 36.48 -22.46
C ARG A 476 27.80 35.14 -22.69
N ALA A 477 28.08 34.14 -21.84
CA ALA A 477 27.42 32.85 -21.87
C ALA A 477 25.90 32.95 -21.58
N LEU A 478 25.51 33.75 -20.58
CA LEU A 478 24.10 33.99 -20.24
C LEU A 478 23.37 34.77 -21.35
N ARG A 479 23.99 35.82 -21.91
CA ARG A 479 23.44 36.61 -23.03
C ARG A 479 23.25 35.76 -24.29
N GLY A 480 24.18 34.86 -24.60
CA GLY A 480 24.06 33.92 -25.72
C GLY A 480 22.84 33.00 -25.60
N ARG A 481 22.47 32.62 -24.38
CA ARG A 481 21.29 31.77 -24.11
C ARG A 481 19.98 32.54 -24.29
N GLY A 482 19.93 33.79 -23.83
CA GLY A 482 18.77 34.68 -24.00
C GLY A 482 18.53 35.12 -25.46
N ALA A 483 19.58 35.46 -26.20
CA ALA A 483 19.48 35.85 -27.60
C ALA A 483 18.93 34.71 -28.49
N ARG A 484 19.33 33.46 -28.21
CA ARG A 484 18.87 32.29 -28.94
C ARG A 484 17.41 31.93 -28.64
N ALA A 485 16.95 32.17 -27.40
CA ALA A 485 15.53 32.03 -27.04
C ALA A 485 14.67 33.06 -27.78
N ARG A 486 15.11 34.34 -27.84
CA ARG A 486 14.43 35.40 -28.60
C ARG A 486 14.41 35.12 -30.11
N ALA A 487 15.52 34.66 -30.69
CA ALA A 487 15.58 34.31 -32.11
C ALA A 487 14.62 33.16 -32.49
N LYS A 488 14.46 32.16 -31.62
CA LYS A 488 13.46 31.10 -31.82
C LYS A 488 12.02 31.62 -31.75
N GLN A 489 11.76 32.58 -30.87
CA GLN A 489 10.44 33.19 -30.71
C GLN A 489 10.08 34.04 -31.95
N HIS A 490 11.06 34.71 -32.54
CA HIS A 490 10.86 35.53 -33.74
C HIS A 490 10.67 34.70 -35.03
N CYS A 491 11.41 33.60 -35.21
CA CYS A 491 11.21 32.71 -36.37
C CYS A 491 9.92 31.86 -36.27
N GLY A 492 9.42 31.56 -35.07
CA GLY A 492 8.15 30.85 -34.91
C GLY A 492 6.91 31.71 -35.20
N ALA A 493 7.04 33.04 -35.11
CA ALA A 493 5.95 33.97 -35.37
C ALA A 493 5.70 34.19 -36.88
N GLU A 494 6.72 34.04 -37.73
CA GLU A 494 6.61 34.26 -39.17
C GLU A 494 6.01 33.05 -39.91
N GLU A 495 6.19 31.84 -39.38
CA GLU A 495 5.61 30.60 -39.94
C GLU A 495 4.14 30.39 -39.50
N ALA A 496 3.70 31.01 -38.40
CA ALA A 496 2.29 31.04 -38.01
C ALA A 496 1.45 32.07 -38.81
N ALA A 497 2.09 33.07 -39.43
CA ALA A 497 1.42 34.08 -40.24
C ALA A 497 1.16 33.65 -41.71
N SER A 498 1.74 32.52 -42.15
CA SER A 498 1.66 32.04 -43.54
C SER A 498 0.61 30.94 -43.79
N THR A 499 -0.09 30.45 -42.76
CA THR A 499 -0.99 29.28 -42.88
C THR A 499 -2.44 29.59 -42.53
N GLY A 500 -2.85 30.86 -42.56
CA GLY A 500 -4.18 31.32 -42.19
C GLY A 500 -4.84 32.19 -43.26
N ALA A 501 -5.00 31.68 -44.48
CA ALA A 501 -5.88 32.26 -45.49
C ALA A 501 -6.71 31.14 -46.13
N GLY A 502 -7.86 30.85 -45.52
CA GLY A 502 -8.89 30.00 -46.12
C GLY A 502 -9.58 29.03 -45.16
N ALA A 503 -10.55 29.53 -44.38
CA ALA A 503 -11.73 28.77 -43.94
C ALA A 503 -12.71 29.73 -43.25
N GLU A 504 -13.49 30.40 -44.11
CA GLU A 504 -14.93 30.60 -44.05
C GLU A 504 -15.70 30.47 -42.73
N ALA A 505 -16.52 31.48 -42.50
CA ALA A 505 -17.39 31.69 -41.35
C ALA A 505 -18.47 30.61 -41.21
N THR A 506 -18.70 30.14 -39.98
CA THR A 506 -20.01 29.65 -39.55
C THR A 506 -20.34 30.27 -38.20
N THR A 507 -21.34 31.14 -38.23
CA THR A 507 -22.00 31.77 -37.10
C THR A 507 -22.61 30.73 -36.17
N GLY A 508 -22.15 30.66 -34.92
CA GLY A 508 -22.71 29.79 -33.88
C GLY A 508 -22.63 30.49 -32.52
N SER A 509 -23.80 30.93 -32.05
CA SER A 509 -24.11 31.63 -30.80
C SER A 509 -23.43 31.02 -29.55
N PRO A 510 -22.83 31.81 -28.63
CA PRO A 510 -22.44 31.31 -27.33
C PRO A 510 -23.65 31.36 -26.38
N LYS A 511 -24.12 30.18 -25.97
CA LYS A 511 -24.91 30.04 -24.74
C LYS A 511 -23.96 30.16 -23.56
N GLU A 512 -24.20 31.14 -22.71
CA GLU A 512 -23.68 31.19 -21.34
C GLU A 512 -24.05 29.91 -20.58
N PRO A 513 -23.12 29.36 -19.79
CA PRO A 513 -23.48 28.71 -18.54
C PRO A 513 -23.01 29.60 -17.38
N LEU A 514 -24.02 30.28 -16.85
CA LEU A 514 -24.17 30.70 -15.48
C LEU A 514 -23.62 29.62 -14.52
N LEU A 515 -22.47 29.88 -13.89
CA LEU A 515 -22.06 29.17 -12.68
C LEU A 515 -21.88 30.18 -11.56
N LEU A 516 -22.96 30.27 -10.79
CA LEU A 516 -23.07 30.87 -9.49
C LEU A 516 -21.98 30.33 -8.54
N ALA A 517 -21.52 31.25 -7.70
CA ALA A 517 -20.92 31.01 -6.41
C ALA A 517 -21.88 30.26 -5.46
N GLU A 518 -21.45 30.08 -4.20
CA GLU A 518 -22.18 29.41 -3.08
C GLU A 518 -21.94 27.88 -3.10
N VAL A 519 -21.27 27.28 -2.10
CA VAL A 519 -21.63 27.26 -0.69
C VAL A 519 -20.37 27.19 0.18
N ALA A 520 -20.25 28.18 1.06
CA ALA A 520 -19.65 28.01 2.38
C ALA A 520 -20.79 27.76 3.38
N GLU A 521 -20.46 27.05 4.47
CA GLU A 521 -21.14 27.02 5.76
C GLU A 521 -22.26 25.98 6.09
N LEU A 522 -22.04 25.38 7.28
CA LEU A 522 -22.98 24.74 8.24
C LEU A 522 -23.45 23.31 7.92
N GLY A 523 -23.54 22.33 8.82
CA GLY A 523 -23.41 22.20 10.28
C GLY A 523 -23.53 20.68 10.58
N GLY A 524 -23.03 20.14 11.69
CA GLY A 524 -23.74 20.18 12.96
C GLY A 524 -24.89 19.16 13.03
N SER A 525 -24.59 17.90 13.35
CA SER A 525 -25.41 16.96 14.15
C SER A 525 -24.60 15.72 14.51
#